data_AF-A0A4Q3SC66-F1
#
_entry.id   AF-A0A4Q3SC66-F1
#
_cell.length_a   1.000
_cell.length_b   1.000
_cell.length_c   1.000
_cell.angle_alpha   90.00
_cell.angle_beta   90.00
_cell.angle_gamma   90.00
#
_symmetry.space_group_name_H-M   'P 1'
#
loop_
_entity.id
_entity.type
_entity.pdbx_description
1 polymer ?
#
loop_
_entity_poly.entity_id
_entity_poly.type
_entity_poly.pdbx_seq_one_letter_code
_entity_poly.pdbx_strand_id
1 'polypeptide(L)'
;NMYALARNSWKYVDRDQRKFRKQHLEFNFLAPDTINEMLTALKIIESATGEALHNADPSVSAMDGRALLKSKTALPEDLEITVKNFENTNRKTILLKVSQSWTLYNNLINYYIAQQIIGFLETQEDDPDAAIKTLRSRMRSAASKYNDVPVAWTNVGGQLIPKPAVDELIGSIVTGKTKGWKDIHAFYKTQSDRYTEDKLLHALTVLNQSLKTDRSRLDKAFIIQLIEGSVTTREWMVNGIHESRAKDYDNPFRIMAYENADEMNIVTGKLSDNSFINKEVADLKKYKRSVSKLIKRLSA
;
A
#
# COMPACT_ATOMS: atom_id res chain seq x y z
N ASN A 1 0.56 5.93 12.82
CA ASN A 1 1.08 7.31 12.70
C ASN A 1 1.60 7.51 11.27
N MET A 2 0.84 8.19 10.40
CA MET A 2 1.19 8.36 8.98
C MET A 2 2.51 9.14 8.79
N TYR A 3 2.76 10.16 9.62
CA TYR A 3 4.00 10.93 9.60
C TYR A 3 5.24 10.05 9.75
N ALA A 4 5.23 9.09 10.67
CA ALA A 4 6.37 8.21 10.89
C ALA A 4 6.64 7.31 9.67
N LEU A 5 5.59 6.72 9.10
CA LEU A 5 5.69 5.85 7.92
C LEU A 5 6.25 6.62 6.71
N ALA A 6 5.61 7.73 6.35
CA ALA A 6 6.01 8.53 5.19
C ALA A 6 7.40 9.16 5.37
N ARG A 7 7.72 9.67 6.57
CA ARG A 7 9.03 10.26 6.86
C ARG A 7 10.14 9.24 6.78
N ASN A 8 9.92 8.01 7.24
CA ASN A 8 10.92 6.96 7.14
C ASN A 8 11.21 6.60 5.68
N SER A 9 10.17 6.43 4.85
CA SER A 9 10.34 6.21 3.41
C SER A 9 11.14 7.33 2.74
N TRP A 10 10.83 8.60 3.06
CA TRP A 10 11.59 9.74 2.53
C TRP A 10 13.05 9.74 3.02
N LYS A 11 13.27 9.54 4.32
CA LYS A 11 14.61 9.56 4.92
C LYS A 11 15.52 8.48 4.37
N TYR A 12 15.01 7.27 4.12
CA TYR A 12 15.85 6.20 3.60
C TYR A 12 16.34 6.49 2.19
N VAL A 13 15.51 7.12 1.35
CA VAL A 13 15.92 7.60 0.03
C VAL A 13 17.01 8.67 0.15
N ASP A 14 16.83 9.66 1.02
CA ASP A 14 17.78 10.75 1.22
C ASP A 14 19.13 10.27 1.82
N ARG A 15 19.07 9.26 2.68
CA ARG A 15 20.25 8.64 3.32
C ARG A 15 20.95 7.62 2.44
N ASP A 16 20.37 7.21 1.31
CA ASP A 16 21.02 6.26 0.40
C ASP A 16 22.16 6.93 -0.38
N GLN A 17 23.35 6.91 0.21
CA GLN A 17 24.59 7.47 -0.37
C GLN A 17 25.39 6.45 -1.19
N ARG A 18 24.78 5.32 -1.59
CA ARG A 18 25.47 4.31 -2.41
C ARG A 18 25.88 4.91 -3.76
N LYS A 19 27.18 4.84 -4.07
CA LYS A 19 27.73 5.27 -5.37
C LYS A 19 27.20 4.44 -6.55
N PHE A 20 26.98 3.15 -6.33
CA PHE A 20 26.50 2.22 -7.35
C PHE A 20 25.17 1.59 -6.92
N ARG A 21 24.05 2.15 -7.37
CA ARG A 21 22.70 1.66 -7.10
C ARG A 21 22.30 0.54 -8.08
N LYS A 22 23.11 -0.53 -8.15
CA LYS A 22 22.85 -1.69 -9.02
C LYS A 22 21.68 -2.55 -8.55
N GLN A 23 21.33 -2.43 -7.27
CA GLN A 23 20.24 -3.14 -6.62
C GLN A 23 19.13 -2.15 -6.30
N HIS A 24 17.92 -2.43 -6.78
CA HIS A 24 16.73 -1.68 -6.39
C HIS A 24 16.40 -1.97 -4.92
N LEU A 25 16.30 -0.93 -4.10
CA LEU A 25 15.83 -1.04 -2.71
C LEU A 25 14.46 -0.40 -2.62
N GLU A 26 13.51 -1.11 -2.01
CA GLU A 26 12.17 -0.60 -1.78
C GLU A 26 12.12 0.07 -0.41
N PHE A 27 11.74 1.35 -0.39
CA PHE A 27 11.64 2.16 0.83
C PHE A 27 10.20 2.55 1.14
N ASN A 28 9.27 2.30 0.23
CA ASN A 28 7.87 2.65 0.41
C ASN A 28 7.20 1.70 1.42
N PHE A 29 6.45 2.27 2.36
CA PHE A 29 5.68 1.50 3.35
C PHE A 29 4.47 0.77 2.74
N LEU A 30 4.11 1.04 1.48
CA LEU A 30 3.13 0.28 0.68
C LEU A 30 3.84 -0.61 -0.34
N ALA A 31 4.88 -1.30 0.10
CA ALA A 31 5.57 -2.32 -0.69
C ALA A 31 4.66 -3.55 -0.92
N PRO A 32 4.90 -4.35 -1.98
CA PRO A 32 4.08 -5.51 -2.32
C PRO A 32 3.83 -6.53 -1.18
N ASP A 33 4.83 -6.78 -0.33
CA ASP A 33 4.70 -7.64 0.84
C ASP A 33 3.72 -7.04 1.87
N THR A 34 3.84 -5.75 2.13
CA THR A 34 2.93 -5.03 3.04
C THR A 34 1.50 -5.02 2.50
N ILE A 35 1.33 -4.91 1.18
CA ILE A 35 0.00 -5.04 0.54
C ILE A 35 -0.57 -6.45 0.75
N ASN A 36 0.26 -7.49 0.65
CA ASN A 36 -0.18 -8.86 0.96
C ASN A 36 -0.60 -9.00 2.42
N GLU A 37 0.14 -8.40 3.36
CA GLU A 37 -0.24 -8.40 4.78
C GLU A 37 -1.56 -7.67 5.03
N MET A 38 -1.81 -6.54 4.34
CA MET A 38 -3.11 -5.84 4.42
C MET A 38 -4.26 -6.72 3.89
N LEU A 39 -4.05 -7.46 2.80
CA LEU A 39 -5.05 -8.39 2.28
C LEU A 39 -5.35 -9.53 3.26
N THR A 40 -4.33 -10.07 3.91
CA THR A 40 -4.48 -11.08 4.97
C THR A 40 -5.25 -10.49 6.15
N ALA A 41 -4.90 -9.28 6.59
CA ALA A 41 -5.57 -8.60 7.69
C ALA A 41 -7.04 -8.30 7.38
N LEU A 42 -7.38 -7.92 6.15
CA LEU A 42 -8.78 -7.76 5.73
C LEU A 42 -9.58 -9.05 5.91
N LYS A 43 -9.05 -10.20 5.51
CA LYS A 43 -9.72 -11.51 5.69
C LYS A 43 -9.93 -11.82 7.18
N ILE A 44 -8.93 -11.58 8.02
CA ILE A 44 -9.02 -11.79 9.47
C ILE A 44 -10.12 -10.91 10.06
N ILE A 45 -10.12 -9.61 9.71
CA ILE A 45 -11.12 -8.66 10.17
C ILE A 45 -12.54 -9.09 9.73
N GLU A 46 -12.69 -9.46 8.46
CA GLU A 46 -13.97 -9.89 7.89
C GLU A 46 -14.52 -11.14 8.59
N SER A 47 -13.69 -12.17 8.79
CA SER A 47 -14.07 -13.38 9.51
C SER A 47 -14.40 -13.12 10.97
N ALA A 48 -13.54 -12.40 11.70
CA ALA A 48 -13.75 -12.10 13.11
C ALA A 48 -15.02 -11.26 13.34
N THR A 49 -15.31 -10.32 12.43
CA THR A 49 -16.54 -9.51 12.48
C THR A 49 -17.78 -10.37 12.28
N GLY A 50 -17.76 -11.25 11.27
CA GLY A 50 -18.86 -12.16 11.00
C GLY A 50 -19.13 -13.13 12.16
N GLU A 51 -18.07 -13.72 12.74
CA GLU A 51 -18.17 -14.59 13.91
C GLU A 51 -18.74 -13.85 15.13
N ALA A 52 -18.25 -12.65 15.43
CA ALA A 52 -18.73 -11.86 16.56
C ALA A 52 -20.22 -11.53 16.43
N LEU A 53 -20.67 -11.17 15.24
CA LEU A 53 -22.07 -10.86 14.96
C LEU A 53 -22.97 -12.10 15.04
N HIS A 54 -22.54 -13.22 14.45
CA HIS A 54 -23.28 -14.47 14.55
C HIS A 54 -23.44 -14.94 16.01
N ASN A 55 -22.42 -14.73 16.84
CA ASN A 55 -22.50 -15.05 18.26
C ASN A 55 -23.45 -14.12 19.03
N ALA A 56 -23.59 -12.86 18.60
CA ALA A 56 -24.53 -11.90 19.19
C ALA A 56 -25.97 -12.12 18.71
N ASP A 57 -26.15 -12.50 17.44
CA ASP A 57 -27.41 -12.81 16.80
C ASP A 57 -27.22 -13.98 15.80
N PRO A 58 -27.63 -15.21 16.18
CA PRO A 58 -27.47 -16.39 15.33
C PRO A 58 -28.23 -16.33 13.99
N SER A 59 -29.13 -15.37 13.79
CA SER A 59 -29.81 -15.17 12.52
C SER A 59 -28.92 -14.52 11.45
N VAL A 60 -27.84 -13.85 11.85
CA VAL A 60 -26.83 -13.26 10.95
C VAL A 60 -25.83 -14.35 10.56
N SER A 61 -25.52 -14.51 9.28
CA SER A 61 -24.53 -15.49 8.85
C SER A 61 -23.12 -15.06 9.26
N ALA A 62 -22.33 -15.99 9.81
CA ALA A 62 -20.92 -15.74 10.11
C ALA A 62 -20.08 -15.35 8.86
N MET A 63 -20.60 -15.58 7.65
CA MET A 63 -19.96 -15.19 6.40
C MET A 63 -20.25 -13.73 5.99
N ASP A 64 -21.14 -13.02 6.68
CA ASP A 64 -21.63 -11.69 6.27
C ASP A 64 -20.72 -10.52 6.69
N GLY A 65 -19.65 -10.77 7.44
CA GLY A 65 -18.77 -9.72 7.98
C GLY A 65 -18.24 -8.76 6.91
N ARG A 66 -17.85 -9.28 5.73
CA ARG A 66 -17.42 -8.44 4.59
C ARG A 66 -18.55 -7.58 4.03
N ALA A 67 -19.76 -8.14 3.89
CA ALA A 67 -20.89 -7.42 3.31
C ALA A 67 -21.29 -6.24 4.21
N LEU A 68 -21.29 -6.44 5.52
CA LEU A 68 -21.61 -5.42 6.53
C LEU A 68 -20.55 -4.33 6.63
N LEU A 69 -19.27 -4.69 6.65
CA LEU A 69 -18.18 -3.70 6.62
C LEU A 69 -18.23 -2.86 5.34
N LYS A 70 -18.60 -3.48 4.22
CA LYS A 70 -18.79 -2.79 2.93
C LYS A 70 -20.01 -1.88 2.90
N SER A 71 -21.12 -2.26 3.52
CA SER A 71 -22.33 -1.42 3.58
C SER A 71 -22.15 -0.18 4.47
N LYS A 72 -21.04 -0.09 5.21
CA LYS A 72 -20.75 0.97 6.19
C LYS A 72 -21.83 1.09 7.28
N THR A 73 -22.56 0.00 7.53
CA THR A 73 -23.49 -0.08 8.65
C THR A 73 -22.69 0.03 9.95
N ALA A 74 -23.17 0.84 10.89
CA ALA A 74 -22.54 0.94 12.20
C ALA A 74 -22.59 -0.44 12.88
N LEU A 75 -21.44 -0.90 13.38
CA LEU A 75 -21.41 -2.08 14.24
C LEU A 75 -22.01 -1.71 15.61
N PRO A 76 -22.66 -2.65 16.31
CA PRO A 76 -23.13 -2.41 17.68
C PRO A 76 -21.98 -1.92 18.56
N GLU A 77 -22.24 -0.92 19.41
CA GLU A 77 -21.19 -0.27 20.23
C GLU A 77 -20.49 -1.26 21.18
N ASP A 78 -21.24 -2.21 21.73
CA ASP A 78 -20.75 -3.22 22.67
C ASP A 78 -20.27 -4.51 21.98
N LEU A 79 -20.18 -4.53 20.65
CA LEU A 79 -19.74 -5.73 19.93
C LEU A 79 -18.24 -5.95 20.10
N GLU A 80 -17.88 -6.93 20.92
CA GLU A 80 -16.49 -7.34 21.09
C GLU A 80 -16.06 -8.30 19.97
N ILE A 81 -15.27 -7.77 19.03
CA ILE A 81 -14.69 -8.57 17.95
C ILE A 81 -13.37 -9.17 18.41
N THR A 82 -13.27 -10.50 18.42
CA THR A 82 -12.09 -11.19 18.95
C THR A 82 -11.36 -12.06 17.95
N VAL A 83 -10.06 -12.19 18.18
CA VAL A 83 -9.18 -13.09 17.43
C VAL A 83 -8.47 -14.05 18.38
N LYS A 84 -8.15 -15.24 17.86
CA LYS A 84 -7.42 -16.29 18.58
C LYS A 84 -5.99 -16.38 18.04
N ASN A 85 -5.06 -16.89 18.86
CA ASN A 85 -3.68 -17.18 18.49
C ASN A 85 -2.83 -15.97 18.05
N PHE A 86 -3.23 -14.75 18.41
CA PHE A 86 -2.44 -13.54 18.18
C PHE A 86 -1.36 -13.34 19.25
N GLU A 87 -1.66 -13.76 20.48
CA GLU A 87 -0.76 -13.71 21.61
C GLU A 87 -0.70 -15.10 22.26
N ASN A 88 0.47 -15.51 22.77
CA ASN A 88 0.63 -16.74 23.53
C ASN A 88 0.14 -16.54 24.98
N THR A 89 -1.16 -16.32 25.12
CA THR A 89 -1.81 -15.99 26.40
C THR A 89 -3.27 -16.46 26.38
N ASN A 90 -3.82 -16.69 27.58
CA ASN A 90 -5.25 -16.99 27.75
C ASN A 90 -6.12 -15.72 27.73
N ARG A 91 -5.51 -14.54 27.62
CA ARG A 91 -6.24 -13.27 27.56
C ARG A 91 -6.99 -13.14 26.24
N LYS A 92 -8.22 -12.63 26.34
CA LYS A 92 -9.04 -12.25 25.19
C LYS A 92 -8.33 -11.16 24.38
N THR A 93 -8.07 -11.42 23.11
CA THR A 93 -7.51 -10.42 22.18
C THR A 93 -8.66 -9.78 21.41
N ILE A 94 -8.79 -8.46 21.52
CA ILE A 94 -9.90 -7.68 20.95
C ILE A 94 -9.38 -6.81 19.80
N LEU A 95 -10.07 -6.85 18.66
CA LEU A 95 -9.82 -5.94 17.55
C LEU A 95 -10.51 -4.61 17.81
N LEU A 96 -9.74 -3.53 17.81
CA LEU A 96 -10.25 -2.17 17.97
C LEU A 96 -10.37 -1.47 16.62
N LYS A 97 -11.33 -0.56 16.49
CA LYS A 97 -11.52 0.30 15.30
C LYS A 97 -11.63 -0.51 14.00
N VAL A 98 -12.41 -1.59 14.04
CA VAL A 98 -12.53 -2.58 12.96
C VAL A 98 -13.00 -1.92 11.66
N SER A 99 -14.11 -1.19 11.69
CA SER A 99 -14.67 -0.52 10.50
C SER A 99 -13.70 0.52 9.90
N GLN A 100 -13.02 1.29 10.75
CA GLN A 100 -12.03 2.28 10.30
C GLN A 100 -10.81 1.61 9.67
N SER A 101 -10.30 0.55 10.29
CA SER A 101 -9.13 -0.19 9.79
C SER A 101 -9.43 -0.91 8.48
N TRP A 102 -10.58 -1.57 8.37
CA TRP A 102 -11.02 -2.22 7.14
C TRP A 102 -11.15 -1.22 5.99
N THR A 103 -11.76 -0.06 6.23
CA THR A 103 -11.88 1.02 5.23
C THR A 103 -10.50 1.55 4.83
N LEU A 104 -9.63 1.81 5.80
CA LEU A 104 -8.30 2.35 5.55
C LEU A 104 -7.42 1.38 4.75
N TYR A 105 -7.42 0.08 5.08
CA TYR A 105 -6.66 -0.91 4.33
C TYR A 105 -7.13 -1.00 2.87
N ASN A 106 -8.44 -1.00 2.62
CA ASN A 106 -8.97 -0.93 1.27
C ASN A 106 -8.52 0.35 0.53
N ASN A 107 -8.53 1.51 1.19
CA ASN A 107 -8.07 2.76 0.59
C ASN A 107 -6.58 2.73 0.24
N LEU A 108 -5.74 2.16 1.12
CA LEU A 108 -4.29 2.04 0.89
C LEU A 108 -3.96 1.01 -0.21
N ILE A 109 -4.68 -0.10 -0.27
CA ILE A 109 -4.58 -1.09 -1.35
C ILE A 109 -4.96 -0.46 -2.69
N ASN A 110 -6.11 0.24 -2.75
CA ASN A 110 -6.55 0.93 -3.96
C ASN A 110 -5.56 2.02 -4.37
N TYR A 111 -5.01 2.77 -3.40
CA TYR A 111 -3.95 3.74 -3.66
C TYR A 111 -2.70 3.07 -4.26
N TYR A 112 -2.24 1.95 -3.71
CA TYR A 112 -1.12 1.19 -4.27
C TYR A 112 -1.36 0.76 -5.72
N ILE A 113 -2.55 0.21 -6.02
CA ILE A 113 -2.94 -0.19 -7.37
C ILE A 113 -2.92 1.02 -8.31
N ALA A 114 -3.55 2.12 -7.89
CA ALA A 114 -3.60 3.35 -8.67
C ALA A 114 -2.20 3.88 -8.99
N GLN A 115 -1.26 3.85 -8.03
CA GLN A 115 0.13 4.28 -8.26
C GLN A 115 0.81 3.46 -9.35
N GLN A 116 0.64 2.13 -9.34
CA GLN A 116 1.26 1.28 -10.36
C GLN A 116 0.63 1.51 -11.75
N ILE A 117 -0.69 1.67 -11.81
CA ILE A 117 -1.40 1.97 -13.06
C ILE A 117 -1.02 3.35 -13.60
N ILE A 118 -0.95 4.38 -12.75
CA ILE A 118 -0.50 5.72 -13.13
C ILE A 118 0.92 5.65 -13.71
N GLY A 119 1.85 5.00 -13.01
CA GLY A 119 3.22 4.83 -13.49
C GLY A 119 3.29 4.12 -14.85
N PHE A 120 2.48 3.08 -15.05
CA PHE A 120 2.36 2.44 -16.37
C PHE A 120 1.83 3.43 -17.42
N LEU A 121 0.70 4.10 -17.16
CA LEU A 121 0.05 5.01 -18.09
C LEU A 121 0.93 6.20 -18.48
N GLU A 122 1.78 6.70 -17.59
CA GLU A 122 2.74 7.78 -17.88
C GLU A 122 3.83 7.36 -18.88
N THR A 123 4.08 6.05 -19.04
CA THR A 123 5.08 5.51 -19.99
C THR A 123 4.49 5.13 -21.34
N GLN A 124 3.17 5.08 -21.48
CA GLN A 124 2.51 4.71 -22.73
C GLN A 124 2.30 5.93 -23.64
N GLU A 125 2.30 5.67 -24.96
CA GLU A 125 1.92 6.64 -26.00
C GLU A 125 0.47 7.13 -25.81
N ASP A 126 0.07 8.15 -26.58
CA ASP A 126 -1.21 8.85 -26.44
C ASP A 126 -2.45 8.06 -26.96
N ASP A 127 -2.41 6.72 -26.92
CA ASP A 127 -3.56 5.83 -27.17
C ASP A 127 -4.06 5.18 -25.85
N PRO A 128 -5.09 5.76 -25.21
CA PRO A 128 -5.70 5.21 -24.00
C PRO A 128 -6.25 3.80 -24.15
N ASP A 129 -6.84 3.47 -25.30
CA ASP A 129 -7.53 2.20 -25.50
C ASP A 129 -6.52 1.05 -25.67
N ALA A 130 -5.42 1.29 -26.38
CA ALA A 130 -4.29 0.36 -26.44
C ALA A 130 -3.66 0.14 -25.05
N ALA A 131 -3.49 1.20 -24.26
CA ALA A 131 -2.95 1.10 -22.91
C ALA A 131 -3.86 0.23 -22.00
N ILE A 132 -5.17 0.44 -22.05
CA ILE A 132 -6.14 -0.35 -21.26
C ILE A 132 -6.18 -1.79 -21.73
N LYS A 133 -6.15 -2.05 -23.04
CA LYS A 133 -6.04 -3.40 -23.60
C LYS A 133 -4.80 -4.11 -23.07
N THR A 134 -3.68 -3.40 -22.99
CA THR A 134 -2.41 -3.92 -22.43
C THR A 134 -2.56 -4.25 -20.94
N LEU A 135 -3.13 -3.35 -20.13
CA LEU A 135 -3.41 -3.63 -18.71
C LEU A 135 -4.28 -4.87 -18.52
N ARG A 136 -5.37 -5.00 -19.30
CA ARG A 136 -6.25 -6.18 -19.26
C ARG A 136 -5.49 -7.46 -19.63
N SER A 137 -4.62 -7.40 -20.63
CA SER A 137 -3.80 -8.55 -21.02
C SER A 137 -2.84 -8.96 -19.91
N ARG A 138 -2.09 -7.99 -19.34
CA ARG A 138 -1.15 -8.22 -18.24
C ARG A 138 -1.85 -8.75 -16.99
N MET A 139 -3.01 -8.20 -16.65
CA MET A 139 -3.84 -8.67 -15.54
C MET A 139 -4.24 -10.14 -15.72
N ARG A 140 -4.69 -10.54 -16.92
CA ARG A 140 -5.03 -11.94 -17.22
C ARG A 140 -3.81 -12.87 -17.09
N SER A 141 -2.68 -12.47 -17.64
CA SER A 141 -1.44 -13.26 -17.58
C SER A 141 -0.93 -13.41 -16.13
N ALA A 142 -0.92 -12.32 -15.36
CA ALA A 142 -0.49 -12.33 -13.96
C ALA A 142 -1.41 -13.18 -13.08
N ALA A 143 -2.72 -13.02 -13.26
CA ALA A 143 -3.74 -13.81 -12.57
C ALA A 143 -3.61 -15.31 -12.87
N SER A 144 -3.45 -15.69 -14.14
CA SER A 144 -3.29 -17.10 -14.52
C SER A 144 -2.01 -17.72 -13.96
N LYS A 145 -0.90 -16.97 -13.94
CA LYS A 145 0.40 -17.47 -13.46
C LYS A 145 0.38 -17.88 -11.98
N TYR A 146 -0.42 -17.20 -11.16
CA TYR A 146 -0.46 -17.38 -9.71
C TYR A 146 -1.84 -17.81 -9.19
N ASN A 147 -2.68 -18.41 -10.04
CA ASN A 147 -4.03 -18.87 -9.69
C ASN A 147 -4.87 -17.81 -8.96
N ASP A 148 -4.89 -16.59 -9.50
CA ASP A 148 -5.55 -15.41 -8.94
C ASP A 148 -5.03 -14.99 -7.54
N VAL A 149 -3.89 -15.49 -7.07
CA VAL A 149 -3.28 -15.12 -5.78
C VAL A 149 -2.10 -14.16 -5.98
N PRO A 150 -2.05 -13.01 -5.30
CA PRO A 150 -0.89 -12.13 -5.28
C PRO A 150 0.36 -12.89 -4.85
N VAL A 151 1.42 -12.79 -5.65
CA VAL A 151 2.67 -13.47 -5.37
C VAL A 151 3.26 -13.01 -4.04
N ALA A 152 3.78 -13.95 -3.25
CA ALA A 152 4.54 -13.63 -2.04
C ALA A 152 5.88 -13.00 -2.42
N TRP A 153 6.42 -12.14 -1.55
CA TRP A 153 7.70 -11.48 -1.75
C TRP A 153 8.63 -11.77 -0.58
N THR A 154 9.93 -11.73 -0.81
CA THR A 154 10.96 -11.97 0.19
C THR A 154 11.99 -10.84 0.13
N ASN A 155 12.30 -10.26 1.28
CA ASN A 155 13.37 -9.28 1.38
C ASN A 155 14.72 -10.01 1.40
N VAL A 156 15.52 -9.82 0.36
CA VAL A 156 16.86 -10.39 0.22
C VAL A 156 17.87 -9.24 0.14
N GLY A 157 18.52 -8.94 1.27
CA GLY A 157 19.53 -7.88 1.36
C GLY A 157 18.98 -6.48 1.04
N GLY A 158 17.72 -6.21 1.38
CA GLY A 158 17.03 -4.93 1.13
C GLY A 158 16.30 -4.83 -0.21
N GLN A 159 16.51 -5.78 -1.13
CA GLN A 159 15.68 -5.88 -2.33
C GLN A 159 14.52 -6.83 -2.06
N LEU A 160 13.32 -6.34 -2.32
CA LEU A 160 12.13 -7.17 -2.27
C LEU A 160 11.99 -7.92 -3.60
N ILE A 161 12.00 -9.27 -3.56
CA ILE A 161 11.98 -10.13 -4.75
C ILE A 161 10.78 -11.09 -4.67
N PRO A 162 10.07 -11.39 -5.78
CA PRO A 162 9.02 -12.41 -5.75
C PRO A 162 9.58 -13.75 -5.26
N LYS A 163 8.93 -14.34 -4.26
CA LYS A 163 9.37 -15.58 -3.61
C LYS A 163 9.66 -16.72 -4.60
N PRO A 164 8.85 -16.97 -5.65
CA PRO A 164 9.16 -18.01 -6.62
C PRO A 164 10.51 -17.81 -7.33
N ALA A 165 10.93 -16.56 -7.59
CA ALA A 165 12.22 -16.29 -8.20
C ALA A 165 13.39 -16.53 -7.23
N VAL A 166 13.18 -16.27 -5.94
CA VAL A 166 14.16 -16.60 -4.89
C VAL A 166 14.29 -18.11 -4.73
N ASP A 167 13.17 -18.84 -4.71
CA ASP A 167 13.15 -20.29 -4.60
C ASP A 167 13.84 -20.94 -5.82
N GLU A 168 13.64 -20.40 -7.03
CA GLU A 168 14.35 -20.82 -8.25
C GLU A 168 15.86 -20.59 -8.17
N LEU A 169 16.29 -19.43 -7.65
CA LEU A 169 17.72 -19.17 -7.41
C LEU A 169 18.31 -20.18 -6.42
N ILE A 170 17.64 -20.42 -5.29
CA ILE A 170 18.10 -21.39 -4.28
C ILE A 170 18.22 -22.79 -4.91
N GLY A 171 17.22 -23.23 -5.68
CA GLY A 171 17.28 -24.51 -6.39
C GLY A 171 18.43 -24.58 -7.39
N SER A 172 18.72 -23.48 -8.09
CA SER A 172 19.84 -23.40 -9.04
C SER A 172 21.21 -23.46 -8.34
N ILE A 173 21.32 -22.91 -7.13
CA ILE A 173 22.52 -23.04 -6.29
C ILE A 173 22.69 -24.49 -5.81
N VAL A 174 21.62 -25.10 -5.27
CA VAL A 174 21.65 -26.48 -4.76
C VAL A 174 22.02 -27.48 -5.85
N THR A 175 21.54 -27.27 -7.08
CA THR A 175 21.83 -28.14 -8.22
C THR A 175 23.17 -27.84 -8.92
N GLY A 176 23.93 -26.85 -8.46
CA GLY A 176 25.21 -26.46 -9.06
C GLY A 176 25.11 -25.74 -10.41
N LYS A 177 23.91 -25.32 -10.84
CA LYS A 177 23.71 -24.52 -12.06
C LYS A 177 24.30 -23.12 -11.93
N THR A 178 24.19 -22.53 -10.74
CA THR A 178 24.81 -21.24 -10.40
C THR A 178 26.29 -21.45 -10.09
N LYS A 179 27.18 -20.93 -10.94
CA LYS A 179 28.63 -21.22 -10.90
C LYS A 179 29.44 -20.26 -10.01
N GLY A 180 28.78 -19.31 -9.35
CA GLY A 180 29.39 -18.44 -8.34
C GLY A 180 28.76 -17.06 -8.24
N TRP A 181 29.48 -16.14 -7.59
CA TRP A 181 28.97 -14.80 -7.26
C TRP A 181 28.58 -13.94 -8.46
N LYS A 182 29.21 -14.14 -9.64
CA LYS A 182 28.84 -13.40 -10.86
C LYS A 182 27.40 -13.69 -11.28
N ASP A 183 26.99 -14.96 -11.20
CA ASP A 183 25.64 -15.39 -11.57
C ASP A 183 24.62 -14.87 -10.55
N ILE A 184 24.96 -14.89 -9.26
CA ILE A 184 24.14 -14.30 -8.19
C ILE A 184 23.95 -12.80 -8.44
N HIS A 185 25.03 -12.04 -8.69
CA HIS A 185 24.91 -10.61 -8.97
C HIS A 185 24.10 -10.32 -10.24
N ALA A 186 24.21 -11.16 -11.28
CA ALA A 186 23.39 -11.07 -12.48
C ALA A 186 21.91 -11.31 -12.19
N PHE A 187 21.59 -12.26 -11.29
CA PHE A 187 20.22 -12.46 -10.81
C PHE A 187 19.69 -11.21 -10.11
N TYR A 188 20.40 -10.63 -9.13
CA TYR A 188 19.96 -9.41 -8.45
C TYR A 188 19.73 -8.23 -9.40
N LYS A 189 20.62 -8.06 -10.38
CA LYS A 189 20.45 -7.05 -11.43
C LYS A 189 19.19 -7.31 -12.25
N THR A 190 18.96 -8.55 -12.67
CA THR A 190 17.76 -8.94 -13.43
C THR A 190 16.48 -8.68 -12.63
N GLN A 191 16.45 -9.02 -11.35
CA GLN A 191 15.30 -8.74 -10.48
C GLN A 191 15.12 -7.24 -10.24
N SER A 192 16.22 -6.46 -10.22
CA SER A 192 16.14 -5.00 -10.09
C SER A 192 15.58 -4.35 -11.35
N ASP A 193 16.04 -4.78 -12.53
CA ASP A 193 15.59 -4.28 -13.83
C ASP A 193 14.09 -4.59 -14.06
N ARG A 194 13.60 -5.71 -13.51
CA ARG A 194 12.20 -6.14 -13.61
C ARG A 194 11.26 -5.54 -12.55
N TYR A 195 11.80 -4.90 -11.52
CA TYR A 195 11.04 -4.57 -10.30
C TYR A 195 9.76 -3.77 -10.57
N THR A 196 9.83 -2.76 -11.44
CA THR A 196 8.66 -1.95 -11.83
C THR A 196 7.56 -2.79 -12.48
N GLU A 197 7.93 -3.71 -13.38
CA GLU A 197 6.98 -4.60 -14.04
C GLU A 197 6.39 -5.60 -13.04
N ASP A 198 7.22 -6.24 -12.23
CA ASP A 198 6.75 -7.23 -11.25
C ASP A 198 5.81 -6.59 -10.20
N LYS A 199 6.03 -5.31 -9.82
CA LYS A 199 5.08 -4.54 -8.99
C LYS A 199 3.76 -4.24 -9.69
N LEU A 200 3.80 -3.84 -10.97
CA LEU A 200 2.58 -3.63 -11.75
C LEU A 200 1.77 -4.92 -11.87
N LEU A 201 2.42 -6.04 -12.20
CA LEU A 201 1.77 -7.34 -12.29
C LEU A 201 1.16 -7.76 -10.95
N HIS A 202 1.87 -7.53 -9.83
CA HIS A 202 1.33 -7.75 -8.50
C HIS A 202 0.08 -6.89 -8.24
N ALA A 203 0.14 -5.58 -8.50
CA ALA A 203 -1.01 -4.69 -8.35
C ALA A 203 -2.22 -5.10 -9.20
N LEU A 204 -1.99 -5.56 -10.44
CA LEU A 204 -3.05 -6.07 -11.30
C LEU A 204 -3.65 -7.38 -10.78
N THR A 205 -2.85 -8.29 -10.20
CA THR A 205 -3.38 -9.49 -9.54
C THR A 205 -4.23 -9.13 -8.31
N VAL A 206 -3.79 -8.16 -7.50
CA VAL A 206 -4.58 -7.65 -6.36
C VAL A 206 -5.89 -7.01 -6.83
N LEU A 207 -5.84 -6.20 -7.88
CA LEU A 207 -7.03 -5.60 -8.48
C LEU A 207 -8.01 -6.67 -8.99
N ASN A 208 -7.49 -7.70 -9.67
CA ASN A 208 -8.28 -8.81 -10.16
C ASN A 208 -9.01 -9.56 -9.04
N GLN A 209 -8.39 -9.77 -7.87
CA GLN A 209 -9.08 -10.34 -6.70
C GLN A 209 -10.24 -9.45 -6.22
N SER A 210 -10.07 -8.12 -6.27
CA SER A 210 -11.10 -7.16 -5.88
C SER A 210 -12.27 -7.14 -6.86
N LEU A 211 -11.99 -7.20 -8.15
CA LEU A 211 -12.99 -7.22 -9.23
C LEU A 211 -13.69 -8.59 -9.39
N LYS A 212 -13.11 -9.66 -8.82
CA LYS A 212 -13.57 -11.04 -8.95
C LYS A 212 -13.71 -11.44 -10.44
N THR A 213 -14.93 -11.77 -10.87
CA THR A 213 -15.23 -12.37 -12.17
C THR A 213 -15.49 -11.36 -13.29
N ASP A 214 -15.72 -10.09 -12.99
CA ASP A 214 -16.02 -9.09 -14.01
C ASP A 214 -14.79 -8.27 -14.39
N ARG A 215 -13.85 -8.94 -15.07
CA ARG A 215 -12.62 -8.33 -15.60
C ARG A 215 -12.90 -7.29 -16.69
N SER A 216 -14.12 -7.28 -17.26
CA SER A 216 -14.52 -6.30 -18.28
C SER A 216 -14.64 -4.89 -17.69
N ARG A 217 -14.89 -4.79 -16.38
CA ARG A 217 -14.96 -3.54 -15.61
C ARG A 217 -13.66 -2.75 -15.51
N LEU A 218 -12.53 -3.32 -15.91
CA LEU A 218 -11.29 -2.53 -16.03
C LEU A 218 -11.36 -1.69 -17.31
N ASP A 219 -12.21 -0.67 -17.32
CA ASP A 219 -12.40 0.27 -18.44
C ASP A 219 -11.88 1.69 -18.08
N LYS A 220 -12.04 2.63 -19.03
CA LYS A 220 -11.64 4.04 -18.83
C LYS A 220 -12.28 4.63 -17.59
N ALA A 221 -13.58 4.42 -17.40
CA ALA A 221 -14.35 5.00 -16.29
C ALA A 221 -13.88 4.47 -14.93
N PHE A 222 -13.67 3.16 -14.82
CA PHE A 222 -13.14 2.55 -13.60
C PHE A 222 -11.73 3.03 -13.27
N ILE A 223 -10.85 3.14 -14.29
CA ILE A 223 -9.49 3.65 -14.08
C ILE A 223 -9.53 5.10 -13.60
N ILE A 224 -10.37 5.94 -14.21
CA ILE A 224 -10.58 7.34 -13.78
C ILE A 224 -11.02 7.37 -12.31
N GLN A 225 -12.05 6.61 -11.95
CA GLN A 225 -12.53 6.53 -10.56
C GLN A 225 -11.43 6.09 -9.58
N LEU A 226 -10.62 5.11 -9.98
CA LEU A 226 -9.53 4.59 -9.16
C LEU A 226 -8.43 5.64 -8.92
N ILE A 227 -8.02 6.37 -9.96
CA ILE A 227 -6.96 7.41 -9.84
C ILE A 227 -7.48 8.69 -9.18
N GLU A 228 -8.77 9.00 -9.28
CA GLU A 228 -9.40 10.06 -8.49
C GLU A 228 -9.42 9.67 -7.00
N GLY A 229 -9.83 8.44 -6.69
CA GLY A 229 -9.82 7.93 -5.32
C GLY A 229 -8.43 7.94 -4.69
N SER A 230 -7.37 7.71 -5.48
CA SER A 230 -5.99 7.79 -4.98
C SER A 230 -5.54 9.22 -4.66
N VAL A 231 -6.11 10.24 -5.30
CA VAL A 231 -5.91 11.64 -4.89
C VAL A 231 -6.47 11.87 -3.49
N THR A 232 -7.72 11.45 -3.24
CA THR A 232 -8.35 11.57 -1.92
C THR A 232 -7.53 10.87 -0.83
N THR A 233 -7.04 9.65 -1.09
CA THR A 233 -6.18 8.94 -0.15
C THR A 233 -4.86 9.68 0.07
N ARG A 234 -4.26 10.27 -0.97
CA ARG A 234 -3.02 11.07 -0.84
C ARG A 234 -3.23 12.34 -0.05
N GLU A 235 -4.35 13.04 -0.22
CA GLU A 235 -4.72 14.21 0.58
C GLU A 235 -4.87 13.84 2.05
N TRP A 236 -5.60 12.77 2.35
CA TRP A 236 -5.73 12.27 3.71
C TRP A 236 -4.37 11.94 4.34
N MET A 237 -3.45 11.33 3.58
CA MET A 237 -2.10 11.07 4.07
C MET A 237 -1.33 12.35 4.38
N VAL A 238 -1.35 13.35 3.50
CA VAL A 238 -0.64 14.63 3.71
C VAL A 238 -1.23 15.41 4.88
N ASN A 239 -2.56 15.43 5.02
CA ASN A 239 -3.22 16.04 6.18
C ASN A 239 -2.79 15.32 7.46
N GLY A 240 -2.80 13.99 7.47
CA GLY A 240 -2.34 13.20 8.62
C GLY A 240 -0.86 13.38 8.95
N ILE A 241 -0.01 13.69 7.96
CA ILE A 241 1.40 14.06 8.17
C ILE A 241 1.46 15.42 8.89
N HIS A 242 0.76 16.43 8.38
CA HIS A 242 0.71 17.76 8.97
C HIS A 242 0.15 17.71 10.40
N GLU A 243 -1.05 17.16 10.57
CA GLU A 243 -1.72 17.03 11.87
C GLU A 243 -0.84 16.32 12.89
N SER A 244 -0.09 15.28 12.50
CA SER A 244 0.79 14.56 13.43
C SER A 244 1.92 15.42 13.99
N ARG A 245 2.41 16.38 13.21
CA ARG A 245 3.43 17.32 13.65
C ARG A 245 2.83 18.55 14.35
N ALA A 246 1.66 19.01 13.91
CA ALA A 246 0.95 20.15 14.50
C ALA A 246 0.64 19.94 15.99
N LYS A 247 0.30 18.71 16.40
CA LYS A 247 0.08 18.35 17.82
C LYS A 247 1.25 18.72 18.72
N ASP A 248 2.48 18.75 18.18
CA ASP A 248 3.66 19.10 18.98
C ASP A 248 3.63 20.58 19.40
N TYR A 249 2.95 21.44 18.63
CA TYR A 249 2.83 22.89 18.82
C TYR A 249 1.55 23.30 19.53
N ASP A 250 0.52 22.43 19.54
CA ASP A 250 -0.78 22.71 20.18
C ASP A 250 -0.95 22.03 21.56
N ASN A 251 -0.10 21.06 21.90
CA ASN A 251 -0.24 20.27 23.13
C ASN A 251 0.23 21.07 24.37
N PRO A 252 -0.65 21.36 25.35
CA PRO A 252 -0.28 22.17 26.53
C PRO A 252 0.91 21.61 27.32
N PHE A 253 1.03 20.28 27.42
CA PHE A 253 2.13 19.61 28.14
C PHE A 253 3.47 19.68 27.40
N ARG A 254 3.46 19.92 26.08
CA ARG A 254 4.70 20.15 25.31
C ARG A 254 5.09 21.62 25.34
N ILE A 255 4.09 22.49 25.27
CA ILE A 255 4.28 23.95 25.28
C ILE A 255 4.84 24.41 26.63
N MET A 256 4.40 23.83 27.76
CA MET A 256 4.83 24.23 29.10
C MET A 256 6.35 24.16 29.36
N ALA A 257 7.11 23.47 28.50
CA ALA A 257 8.57 23.43 28.57
C ALA A 257 9.25 24.69 28.05
N TYR A 258 8.49 25.60 27.42
CA TYR A 258 8.96 26.84 26.81
C TYR A 258 8.27 28.04 27.48
N GLU A 259 8.99 29.13 27.63
CA GLU A 259 8.49 30.39 28.17
C GLU A 259 7.47 31.05 27.23
N ASN A 260 7.68 30.93 25.92
CA ASN A 260 6.79 31.45 24.89
C ASN A 260 6.93 30.72 23.54
N ALA A 261 6.07 31.08 22.57
CA ALA A 261 6.06 30.48 21.25
C ALA A 261 7.35 30.77 20.43
N ASP A 262 8.02 31.89 20.67
CA ASP A 262 9.27 32.23 19.97
C ASP A 262 10.41 31.32 20.43
N GLU A 263 10.55 31.08 21.74
CA GLU A 263 11.50 30.10 22.28
C GLU A 263 11.21 28.70 21.74
N MET A 264 9.95 28.26 21.78
CA MET A 264 9.54 26.97 21.22
C MET A 264 9.94 26.85 19.74
N ASN A 265 9.71 27.88 18.94
CA ASN A 265 10.04 27.90 17.52
C ASN A 265 11.57 27.87 17.27
N ILE A 266 12.37 28.49 18.14
CA ILE A 266 13.83 28.42 18.07
C ILE A 266 14.31 26.99 18.38
N VAL A 267 13.76 26.35 19.42
CA VAL A 267 14.20 25.02 19.86
C VAL A 267 13.70 23.90 18.95
N THR A 268 12.42 23.93 18.59
CA THR A 268 11.76 22.83 17.84
C THR A 268 11.73 23.06 16.34
N GLY A 269 12.04 24.27 15.88
CA GLY A 269 11.79 24.77 14.53
C GLY A 269 10.33 25.14 14.32
N LYS A 270 10.04 26.10 13.44
CA LYS A 270 8.66 26.44 13.08
C LYS A 270 8.01 25.30 12.29
N LEU A 271 6.74 25.02 12.57
CA LEU A 271 5.97 24.03 11.81
C LEU A 271 5.94 24.37 10.31
N SER A 272 5.77 25.65 9.98
CA SER A 272 5.77 26.19 8.60
C SER A 272 7.05 25.91 7.83
N ASP A 273 8.17 25.76 8.55
CA ASP A 273 9.49 25.64 7.95
C ASP A 273 9.92 24.17 7.83
N ASN A 274 9.03 23.23 8.21
CA ASN A 274 9.31 21.82 8.12
C ASN A 274 9.45 21.36 6.66
N SER A 275 10.69 21.12 6.24
CA SER A 275 11.04 20.76 4.87
C SER A 275 10.33 19.49 4.36
N PHE A 276 10.09 18.50 5.24
CA PHE A 276 9.39 17.28 4.88
C PHE A 276 7.90 17.54 4.62
N ILE A 277 7.21 18.29 5.49
CA ILE A 277 5.80 18.65 5.28
C ILE A 277 5.63 19.48 4.00
N ASN A 278 6.48 20.49 3.82
CA ASN A 278 6.45 21.35 2.63
C ASN A 278 6.69 20.55 1.35
N LYS A 279 7.61 19.57 1.40
CA LYS A 279 7.83 18.63 0.29
C LYS A 279 6.59 17.79 -0.01
N GLU A 280 5.95 17.20 1.00
CA GLU A 280 4.76 16.35 0.81
C GLU A 280 3.58 17.16 0.23
N VAL A 281 3.39 18.42 0.65
CA VAL A 281 2.39 19.33 0.08
C VAL A 281 2.70 19.66 -1.38
N ALA A 282 3.97 19.95 -1.71
CA ALA A 282 4.40 20.21 -3.07
C ALA A 282 4.23 18.98 -3.97
N ASP A 283 4.56 17.79 -3.46
CA ASP A 283 4.44 16.53 -4.19
C ASP A 283 2.98 16.12 -4.37
N LEU A 284 2.08 16.41 -3.41
CA LEU A 284 0.63 16.29 -3.61
C LEU A 284 0.13 17.19 -4.74
N LYS A 285 0.60 18.44 -4.82
CA LYS A 285 0.23 19.36 -5.90
C LYS A 285 0.69 18.84 -7.27
N LYS A 286 1.91 18.29 -7.36
CA LYS A 286 2.41 17.64 -8.59
C LYS A 286 1.59 16.41 -8.94
N TYR A 287 1.29 15.58 -7.95
CA TYR A 287 0.51 14.37 -8.12
C TYR A 287 -0.89 14.67 -8.67
N LYS A 288 -1.60 15.63 -8.07
CA LYS A 288 -2.90 16.12 -8.57
C LYS A 288 -2.83 16.56 -10.03
N ARG A 289 -1.80 17.33 -10.40
CA ARG A 289 -1.60 17.79 -11.79
C ARG A 289 -1.38 16.62 -12.75
N SER A 290 -0.56 15.63 -12.37
CA SER A 290 -0.33 14.44 -13.21
C SER A 290 -1.63 13.66 -13.41
N VAL A 291 -2.35 13.40 -12.32
CA VAL A 291 -3.65 12.70 -12.36
C VAL A 291 -4.65 13.46 -13.23
N SER A 292 -4.79 14.78 -13.08
CA SER A 292 -5.69 15.56 -13.94
C SER A 292 -5.31 15.50 -15.42
N LYS A 293 -4.02 15.45 -15.76
CA LYS A 293 -3.57 15.27 -17.15
C LYS A 293 -3.96 13.89 -17.67
N LEU A 294 -3.76 12.84 -16.87
CA LEU A 294 -4.13 11.46 -17.23
C LEU A 294 -5.64 11.30 -17.38
N ILE A 295 -6.45 11.89 -16.50
CA ILE A 295 -7.91 11.86 -16.61
C ILE A 295 -8.34 12.50 -17.93
N LYS A 296 -7.84 13.70 -18.27
CA LYS A 296 -8.14 14.34 -19.56
C LYS A 296 -7.78 13.46 -20.75
N ARG A 297 -6.63 12.78 -20.69
CA ARG A 297 -6.21 11.84 -21.73
C ARG A 297 -7.13 10.61 -21.82
N LEU A 298 -7.55 10.06 -20.69
CA LEU A 298 -8.46 8.90 -20.63
C LEU A 298 -9.89 9.24 -21.03
N SER A 299 -10.32 10.49 -20.86
CA SER A 299 -11.66 10.97 -21.23
C SER A 299 -11.78 11.40 -22.70
N ALA A 300 -10.66 11.48 -23.43
CA ALA A 300 -10.65 11.66 -24.88
C ALA A 300 -10.96 10.33 -25.59
#